data_AF-A0A6B2GWY2-F1
#
_entry.id   AF-A0A6B2GWY2-F1
#
_cell.length_a   1.000
_cell.length_b   1.000
_cell.length_c   1.000
_cell.angle_alpha   90.00
_cell.angle_beta   90.00
_cell.angle_gamma   90.00
#
_symmetry.space_group_name_H-M   'P 1'
#
loop_
_entity.id
_entity.type
_entity.pdbx_description
1 polymer ?
#
loop_
_entity_poly.entity_id
_entity_poly.type
_entity_poly.pdbx_seq_one_letter_code
_entity_poly.pdbx_strand_id
1 'polypeptide(L)'
;MDAEELNNWDEERYLELNSYFRVRIQILVDSDPYIKDLLHQNKSLQLHDLIDRLSEDDQERWHEFMKLDSIKLHIDMRNHLEGKGTPYNPRDGFTSGDLEDDDRPATW
;
A
#
# COMPACT_ATOMS: atom_id res chain seq x y z
N MET A 1 -9.30 -17.46 -9.62
CA MET A 1 -7.94 -16.92 -9.58
C MET A 1 -7.06 -17.96 -10.21
N ASP A 2 -6.75 -17.71 -11.48
CA ASP A 2 -5.97 -18.60 -12.31
C ASP A 2 -4.49 -18.48 -11.92
N ALA A 3 -3.74 -19.57 -12.01
CA ALA A 3 -2.34 -19.62 -11.57
C ALA A 3 -1.41 -18.65 -12.33
N GLU A 4 -1.85 -18.11 -13.48
CA GLU A 4 -1.16 -17.05 -14.22
C GLU A 4 -1.22 -15.68 -13.52
N GLU A 5 -2.30 -15.35 -12.81
CA GLU A 5 -2.40 -14.06 -12.09
C GLU A 5 -1.40 -13.97 -10.93
N LEU A 6 -1.11 -15.10 -10.28
CA LEU A 6 -0.09 -15.21 -9.23
C LEU A 6 1.35 -15.12 -9.76
N ASN A 7 1.57 -15.44 -11.03
CA ASN A 7 2.87 -15.37 -11.69
C ASN A 7 3.16 -13.99 -12.31
N ASN A 8 2.11 -13.16 -12.46
CA ASN A 8 2.21 -11.78 -12.94
C ASN A 8 2.48 -10.77 -11.81
N TRP A 9 3.00 -11.23 -10.67
CA TRP A 9 3.52 -10.33 -9.64
C TRP A 9 4.75 -9.60 -10.19
N ASP A 10 4.54 -8.38 -10.65
CA ASP A 10 5.59 -7.48 -11.10
C ASP A 10 5.97 -6.53 -9.95
N GLU A 11 6.98 -6.95 -9.17
CA GLU A 11 7.48 -6.20 -8.03
C GLU A 11 8.04 -4.84 -8.43
N GLU A 12 8.77 -4.78 -9.56
CA GLU A 12 9.37 -3.55 -10.08
C GLU A 12 8.28 -2.52 -10.41
N ARG A 13 7.24 -2.98 -11.11
CA ARG A 13 6.08 -2.16 -11.46
C ARG A 13 5.30 -1.70 -10.23
N TYR A 14 5.10 -2.59 -9.25
CA TYR A 14 4.44 -2.24 -8.00
C TYR A 14 5.21 -1.17 -7.22
N LEU A 15 6.54 -1.28 -7.11
CA LEU A 15 7.38 -0.30 -6.42
C LEU A 15 7.39 1.05 -7.15
N GLU A 16 7.42 1.04 -8.48
CA GLU A 16 7.32 2.23 -9.31
C GLU A 16 5.98 2.95 -9.06
N LEU A 17 4.86 2.23 -9.16
CA LEU A 17 3.52 2.78 -8.94
C LEU A 17 3.34 3.27 -7.50
N ASN A 18 3.81 2.53 -6.50
CA ASN A 18 3.73 2.94 -5.09
C ASN A 18 4.49 4.26 -4.85
N SER A 19 5.71 4.36 -5.40
CA SER A 19 6.52 5.57 -5.28
C SER A 19 5.88 6.74 -6.02
N TYR A 20 5.34 6.48 -7.21
CA TYR A 20 4.59 7.46 -8.00
C TYR A 20 3.40 8.00 -7.23
N PHE A 21 2.54 7.13 -6.69
CA PHE A 21 1.33 7.55 -5.97
C PHE A 21 1.67 8.26 -4.67
N ARG A 22 2.70 7.85 -3.93
CA ARG A 22 3.16 8.60 -2.73
C ARG A 22 3.50 10.04 -3.06
N VAL A 23 4.34 10.26 -4.07
CA VAL A 23 4.73 11.61 -4.49
C VAL A 23 3.52 12.38 -5.02
N ARG A 24 2.69 11.73 -5.83
CA ARG A 24 1.52 12.35 -6.46
C ARG A 24 0.48 12.79 -5.43
N ILE A 25 0.13 11.92 -4.49
CA ILE A 25 -0.78 12.23 -3.38
C ILE A 25 -0.19 13.35 -2.54
N GLN A 26 1.12 13.32 -2.25
CA GLN A 26 1.75 14.37 -1.46
C GLN A 26 1.68 15.73 -2.18
N ILE A 27 1.97 15.78 -3.48
CA ILE A 27 1.80 17.01 -4.28
C ILE A 27 0.35 17.49 -4.27
N LEU A 28 -0.61 16.57 -4.37
CA LEU A 28 -2.03 16.90 -4.42
C LEU A 28 -2.54 17.44 -3.08
N VAL A 29 -2.10 16.84 -1.97
CA VAL A 29 -2.32 17.35 -0.61
C VAL A 29 -1.67 18.73 -0.42
N ASP A 30 -0.46 18.94 -0.94
CA ASP A 30 0.22 20.22 -0.77
C ASP A 30 -0.38 21.35 -1.62
N SER A 31 -0.85 21.01 -2.82
CA SER A 31 -1.35 21.96 -3.82
C SER A 31 -2.82 22.30 -3.64
N ASP A 32 -3.65 21.37 -3.12
CA ASP A 32 -5.09 21.58 -2.97
C ASP A 32 -5.43 22.09 -1.54
N PRO A 33 -5.80 23.38 -1.39
CA PRO A 33 -6.15 23.95 -0.09
C PRO A 33 -7.40 23.31 0.53
N TYR A 34 -8.30 22.73 -0.26
CA TYR A 34 -9.48 22.03 0.24
C TYR A 34 -9.10 20.70 0.91
N ILE A 35 -8.10 20.00 0.37
CA ILE A 35 -7.62 18.74 0.94
C ILE A 35 -6.82 18.98 2.21
N LYS A 36 -6.01 20.03 2.23
CA LYS A 36 -5.36 20.53 3.45
C LYS A 36 -6.37 20.86 4.54
N ASP A 37 -7.46 21.55 4.19
CA ASP A 37 -8.52 21.90 5.14
C ASP A 37 -9.25 20.66 5.66
N LEU A 38 -9.53 19.68 4.81
CA LEU A 38 -10.13 18.40 5.23
C LEU A 38 -9.22 17.58 6.17
N LEU A 39 -7.92 17.55 5.89
CA LEU A 39 -6.91 16.96 6.79
C LEU A 39 -6.91 17.66 8.15
N HIS A 40 -6.98 19.00 8.17
CA HIS A 40 -7.06 19.80 9.39
C HIS A 40 -8.37 19.60 10.15
N GLN A 41 -9.48 19.34 9.46
CA GLN A 41 -10.78 19.02 10.07
C GLN A 41 -10.83 17.61 10.68
N ASN A 42 -9.75 16.82 10.61
CA ASN A 42 -9.68 15.43 11.05
C ASN A 42 -10.80 14.55 10.48
N LYS A 43 -11.35 14.96 9.32
CA LYS A 43 -12.20 14.07 8.53
C LYS A 43 -11.25 13.08 7.88
N SER A 44 -11.49 11.80 8.12
CA SER A 44 -10.72 10.71 7.53
C SER A 44 -10.85 10.78 6.01
N LEU A 45 -9.94 11.53 5.39
CA LEU A 45 -9.88 11.70 3.95
C LEU A 45 -9.58 10.31 3.37
N GLN A 46 -10.54 9.72 2.66
CA GLN A 46 -10.32 8.42 2.08
C GLN A 46 -9.37 8.58 0.90
N LEU A 47 -8.49 7.61 0.72
CA LEU A 47 -7.59 7.59 -0.43
C LEU A 47 -8.38 7.62 -1.74
N HIS A 48 -9.57 7.02 -1.77
CA HIS A 48 -10.47 7.04 -2.92
C HIS A 48 -10.86 8.47 -3.33
N ASP A 49 -11.21 9.34 -2.36
CA ASP A 49 -11.58 10.74 -2.62
C ASP A 49 -10.42 11.56 -3.23
N LEU A 50 -9.17 11.19 -2.93
CA LEU A 50 -7.96 11.78 -3.54
C LEU A 50 -7.79 11.30 -4.98
N ILE A 51 -8.00 10.01 -5.23
CA ILE A 51 -7.83 9.42 -6.55
C ILE A 51 -8.92 9.92 -7.52
N ASP A 52 -10.15 10.12 -7.07
CA ASP A 52 -11.23 10.71 -7.88
C ASP A 52 -10.90 12.13 -8.39
N ARG A 53 -9.98 12.84 -7.72
CA ARG A 53 -9.50 14.17 -8.12
C ARG A 53 -8.28 14.15 -9.04
N LEU A 54 -7.65 12.98 -9.22
CA LEU A 54 -6.54 12.82 -10.13
C LEU A 54 -7.01 12.77 -11.60
N SER A 55 -6.06 12.85 -12.53
CA SER A 55 -6.32 12.71 -13.97
C SER A 55 -6.80 11.29 -14.29
N GLU A 56 -7.51 11.12 -15.41
CA GLU A 56 -7.94 9.79 -15.88
C GLU A 56 -6.74 8.81 -16.04
N ASP A 57 -5.62 9.27 -16.59
CA ASP A 57 -4.37 8.49 -16.67
C ASP A 57 -3.86 8.00 -15.30
N ASP A 58 -4.01 8.82 -14.26
CA ASP A 58 -3.57 8.49 -12.91
C ASP A 58 -4.53 7.48 -12.26
N GLN A 59 -5.82 7.56 -12.58
CA GLN A 59 -6.84 6.59 -12.15
C GLN A 59 -6.61 5.22 -12.80
N GLU A 60 -6.26 5.16 -14.08
CA GLU A 60 -5.92 3.89 -14.75
C GLU A 60 -4.71 3.22 -14.10
N ARG A 61 -3.65 3.99 -13.83
CA ARG A 61 -2.46 3.50 -13.09
C ARG A 61 -2.82 3.05 -11.67
N TRP A 62 -3.80 3.69 -11.04
CA TRP A 62 -4.26 3.31 -9.70
C TRP A 62 -4.99 1.98 -9.72
N HIS A 63 -5.80 1.74 -10.75
CA HIS A 63 -6.42 0.43 -10.97
C HIS A 63 -5.40 -0.67 -11.23
N GLU A 64 -4.33 -0.39 -11.98
CA GLU A 64 -3.20 -1.30 -12.16
C GLU A 64 -2.52 -1.61 -10.82
N PHE A 65 -2.23 -0.59 -10.02
CA PHE A 65 -1.65 -0.73 -8.68
C PHE A 65 -2.50 -1.59 -7.75
N MET A 66 -3.82 -1.37 -7.69
CA MET A 66 -4.74 -2.13 -6.84
C MET A 66 -4.81 -3.62 -7.23
N LYS A 67 -4.66 -3.95 -8.51
CA LYS A 67 -4.58 -5.34 -8.96
C LYS A 67 -3.31 -6.01 -8.45
N LEU A 68 -2.17 -5.34 -8.58
CA LEU A 68 -0.89 -5.83 -8.06
C LEU A 68 -0.92 -5.96 -6.53
N ASP A 69 -1.46 -4.98 -5.82
CA ASP A 69 -1.60 -5.02 -4.36
C ASP A 69 -2.45 -6.19 -3.87
N SER A 70 -3.56 -6.47 -4.57
CA SER A 70 -4.39 -7.65 -4.28
C SER A 70 -3.61 -8.95 -4.48
N ILE A 71 -2.84 -9.08 -5.57
CA ILE A 71 -1.99 -10.24 -5.81
C ILE A 71 -0.94 -10.39 -4.70
N LYS A 72 -0.27 -9.30 -4.31
CA LYS A 72 0.69 -9.27 -3.20
C LYS A 72 0.07 -9.77 -1.91
N LEU A 73 -1.09 -9.21 -1.54
CA LEU A 73 -1.81 -9.58 -0.33
C LEU A 73 -2.17 -11.07 -0.32
N HIS A 74 -2.60 -11.61 -1.46
CA HIS A 74 -2.87 -13.04 -1.61
C HIS A 74 -1.61 -13.89 -1.44
N ILE A 75 -0.48 -13.47 -2.01
CA ILE A 75 0.82 -14.14 -1.85
C ILE A 75 1.25 -14.10 -0.37
N ASP A 76 1.17 -12.94 0.28
CA ASP A 76 1.54 -12.76 1.68
C ASP A 76 0.65 -13.60 2.62
N MET A 77 -0.67 -13.60 2.39
CA MET A 77 -1.61 -14.46 3.14
C MET A 77 -1.31 -15.94 2.95
N ARG A 78 -1.00 -16.36 1.72
CA ARG A 78 -0.64 -17.75 1.44
C ARG A 78 0.67 -18.13 2.13
N ASN A 79 1.70 -17.29 2.02
CA ASN A 79 2.99 -17.49 2.68
C ASN A 79 2.84 -17.58 4.21
N HIS A 80 1.96 -16.76 4.79
CA HIS A 80 1.62 -16.80 6.21
C HIS A 80 0.96 -18.13 6.61
N LEU A 81 -0.02 -18.62 5.84
CA LEU A 81 -0.69 -19.90 6.10
C LEU A 81 0.24 -21.11 5.93
N GLU A 82 1.21 -21.04 5.02
CA GLU A 82 2.21 -22.09 4.80
C GLU A 82 3.40 -22.02 5.78
N GLY A 83 3.40 -21.05 6.71
CA GLY A 83 4.44 -20.89 7.73
C GLY A 83 5.82 -20.48 7.18
N LYS A 84 5.87 -19.98 5.93
CA LYS A 84 7.09 -19.54 5.23
C LYS A 84 7.16 -18.01 5.03
N GLY A 85 6.10 -17.29 5.40
CA GLY A 85 5.98 -15.85 5.24
C GLY A 85 6.22 -15.04 6.51
N THR A 86 6.25 -13.73 6.33
CA THR A 86 6.34 -12.75 7.41
C THR A 86 5.21 -12.93 8.44
N PRO A 87 5.51 -12.93 9.76
CA PRO A 87 4.47 -12.99 10.78
C PRO A 87 3.55 -11.78 10.69
N TYR A 88 2.23 -12.01 10.62
CA TYR A 88 1.24 -10.95 10.68
C TYR A 88 1.28 -10.30 12.05
N ASN A 89 1.56 -9.00 12.10
CA ASN A 89 1.52 -8.22 13.33
C ASN A 89 0.28 -7.29 13.29
N PRO A 90 -0.63 -7.29 14.28
CA PRO A 90 -1.85 -6.48 14.24
C PRO A 90 -1.62 -4.97 14.17
N ARG A 91 -0.40 -4.50 14.50
CA ARG A 91 -0.01 -3.08 14.46
C ARG A 91 0.64 -2.66 13.14
N ASP A 92 1.30 -3.56 12.42
CA ASP A 92 2.17 -3.25 11.27
C ASP A 92 1.86 -4.08 10.01
N GLY A 93 0.98 -5.08 10.08
CA GLY A 93 0.63 -5.95 8.96
C GLY A 93 1.68 -7.04 8.68
N PHE A 94 1.87 -7.38 7.40
CA PHE A 94 2.84 -8.37 6.91
C PHE A 94 4.17 -7.70 6.51
N THR A 95 4.75 -6.86 7.38
CA THR A 95 6.01 -6.18 7.08
C THR A 95 7.20 -7.09 7.35
N SER A 96 7.96 -7.44 6.30
CA SER A 96 9.21 -8.19 6.41
C SER A 96 10.17 -7.41 7.28
N GLY A 97 10.18 -7.73 8.57
CA GLY A 97 11.16 -7.26 9.53
C GLY A 97 12.49 -7.94 9.24
N ASP A 98 13.19 -7.47 8.22
CA ASP A 98 14.65 -7.57 8.13
C ASP A 98 15.25 -6.44 8.98
N LEU A 99 14.82 -6.39 10.25
CA LEU A 99 15.49 -5.65 11.29
C LEU A 99 15.84 -6.66 12.36
N GLU A 100 17.07 -7.14 12.27
CA GLU A 100 17.88 -7.47 13.43
C GLU A 100 17.53 -6.51 14.58
N ASP A 101 16.93 -7.04 15.65
CA ASP A 101 16.72 -6.36 16.93
C ASP A 101 16.42 -7.49 17.95
N ASP A 102 17.39 -8.33 18.33
CA ASP A 102 18.40 -8.03 19.35
C ASP A 102 18.22 -6.63 19.96
N ASP A 103 17.50 -6.58 21.10
CA ASP A 103 17.39 -5.44 22.05
C ASP A 103 16.10 -4.56 22.07
N ARG A 104 14.90 -5.16 22.07
CA ARG A 104 13.71 -4.48 22.67
C ARG A 104 13.20 -5.21 23.92
N PRO A 105 13.21 -4.57 25.10
CA PRO A 105 12.74 -5.20 26.32
C PRO A 105 11.23 -5.41 26.25
N ALA A 106 10.82 -6.65 26.50
CA ALA A 106 9.43 -7.05 26.62
C ALA A 106 8.73 -6.22 27.70
N THR A 107 7.67 -5.50 27.33
CA THR A 107 6.72 -4.95 28.29
C THR A 107 5.56 -5.93 28.44
N TRP A 108 5.50 -6.54 29.63
CA TRP A 108 4.36 -7.30 30.13
C TRP A 108 3.14 -6.39 30.36
#